data_AF-A0A2E2PX67-F1
#
_entry.id   AF-A0A2E2PX67-F1
#
_cell.length_a   1.000
_cell.length_b   1.000
_cell.length_c   1.000
_cell.angle_alpha   90.00
_cell.angle_beta   90.00
_cell.angle_gamma   90.00
#
_symmetry.space_group_name_H-M   'P 1'
#
loop_
_entity.id
_entity.type
_entity.pdbx_description
1 polymer ?
#
loop_
_entity_poly.entity_id
_entity_poly.type
_entity_poly.pdbx_seq_one_letter_code
_entity_poly.pdbx_strand_id
1 'polypeptide(L)'
;MLVVLVAALVALLVTAASVGAAPDAKAPAPETIVKVTGNASEGFGIEHYDGSSTFPPTHSEAMAECQEYSAKVGRIRCRVEVKTWYRDLVATKRALKYAHRS
;
A
#
# COMPACT_ATOMS: atom_id res chain seq x y z
N MET A 1 14.25 -46.04 23.64
CA MET A 1 13.24 -45.10 24.19
C MET A 1 13.64 -43.64 23.96
N LEU A 2 14.87 -43.21 24.29
CA LEU A 2 15.34 -41.82 24.09
C LEU A 2 15.40 -41.38 22.61
N VAL A 3 15.83 -42.27 21.71
CA VAL A 3 15.99 -41.98 20.26
C VAL A 3 14.63 -41.75 19.57
N VAL A 4 13.57 -42.42 20.03
CA VAL A 4 12.21 -42.30 19.47
C VAL A 4 11.57 -40.97 19.87
N LEU A 5 11.86 -40.48 21.09
CA LEU A 5 11.38 -39.19 21.58
C LEU A 5 12.02 -38.01 20.83
N VAL A 6 13.32 -38.09 20.51
CA VAL A 6 14.02 -37.04 19.76
C VAL A 6 13.50 -36.94 18.32
N ALA A 7 13.24 -38.07 17.67
CA ALA A 7 12.69 -38.08 16.30
C ALA A 7 11.27 -37.48 16.24
N ALA A 8 10.42 -37.76 17.24
CA ALA A 8 9.08 -37.20 17.32
C ALA A 8 9.08 -35.68 17.55
N LEU A 9 10.04 -35.16 18.33
CA LEU A 9 10.15 -33.72 18.60
C LEU A 9 10.64 -32.94 17.36
N VAL A 10 11.57 -33.50 16.60
CA VAL A 10 12.07 -32.90 15.35
C VAL A 10 10.98 -32.90 14.27
N ALA A 11 10.18 -33.96 14.17
CA ALA A 11 9.05 -34.01 13.24
C ALA A 11 7.98 -32.94 13.54
N LEU A 12 7.68 -32.68 14.83
CA LEU A 12 6.74 -31.62 15.22
C LEU A 12 7.26 -30.21 14.91
N LEU A 13 8.57 -29.97 15.09
CA LEU A 13 9.19 -28.67 14.83
C LEU A 13 9.26 -28.34 13.33
N VAL A 14 9.39 -29.35 12.45
CA VAL A 14 9.41 -29.15 10.99
C VAL A 14 8.02 -28.82 10.44
N THR A 15 6.94 -29.38 11.02
CA THR A 15 5.57 -29.09 10.56
C THR A 15 5.03 -27.72 10.95
N ALA A 16 5.60 -27.07 11.97
CA ALA A 16 5.16 -25.74 12.42
C ALA A 16 5.76 -24.59 11.59
N ALA A 17 6.79 -24.84 10.78
CA ALA A 17 7.56 -23.80 10.09
C ALA A 17 7.01 -23.43 8.70
N SER A 18 5.99 -24.12 8.20
CA SER A 18 5.46 -23.91 6.84
C SER A 18 3.96 -23.62 6.83
N VAL A 19 3.48 -22.75 7.73
CA VAL A 19 2.18 -22.10 7.54
C VAL A 19 2.40 -20.90 6.60
N GLY A 20 2.80 -21.19 5.37
CA GLY A 20 2.70 -20.21 4.29
C GLY A 20 1.21 -19.95 4.08
N ALA A 21 0.78 -18.69 4.20
CA ALA A 21 -0.57 -18.31 3.81
C ALA A 21 -0.81 -18.85 2.40
N ALA A 22 -1.81 -19.72 2.24
CA ALA A 22 -2.21 -20.17 0.92
C ALA A 22 -2.50 -18.92 0.06
N PRO A 23 -2.01 -18.84 -1.19
CA PRO A 23 -2.36 -17.72 -2.04
C PRO A 23 -3.89 -17.67 -2.15
N ASP A 24 -4.47 -16.56 -1.73
CA ASP A 24 -5.90 -16.30 -1.90
C ASP A 24 -6.19 -16.43 -3.41
N ALA A 25 -6.90 -17.49 -3.81
CA ALA A 25 -7.18 -17.78 -5.21
C ALA A 25 -8.20 -16.78 -5.82
N LYS A 26 -8.67 -15.82 -5.03
CA LYS A 26 -9.58 -14.78 -5.47
C LYS A 26 -8.79 -13.66 -6.12
N ALA A 27 -9.18 -13.30 -7.35
CA ALA A 27 -8.64 -12.13 -8.01
C ALA A 27 -8.79 -10.88 -7.11
N PRO A 28 -7.80 -9.96 -7.10
CA PRO A 28 -7.91 -8.69 -6.40
C PRO A 28 -9.18 -7.92 -6.79
N ALA A 29 -9.63 -7.04 -5.89
CA ALA A 29 -10.73 -6.15 -6.20
C ALA A 29 -10.35 -5.20 -7.36
N PRO A 30 -11.28 -4.81 -8.25
CA PRO A 30 -11.01 -3.96 -9.41
C PRO A 30 -10.17 -2.71 -9.11
N GLU A 31 -10.46 -2.05 -7.99
CA GLU A 31 -9.81 -0.83 -7.49
C GLU A 31 -8.46 -1.06 -6.81
N THR A 32 -7.95 -2.29 -6.79
CA THR A 32 -6.64 -2.59 -6.21
C THR A 32 -5.57 -1.83 -6.97
N ILE A 33 -4.81 -0.98 -6.29
CA ILE A 33 -3.67 -0.28 -6.89
C ILE A 33 -2.58 -1.30 -7.21
N VAL A 34 -2.16 -1.36 -8.48
CA VAL A 34 -1.11 -2.27 -8.95
C VAL A 34 0.17 -1.52 -9.34
N LYS A 35 0.07 -0.23 -9.68
CA LYS A 35 1.24 0.56 -10.08
C LYS A 35 1.01 2.04 -9.80
N VAL A 36 2.10 2.70 -9.40
CA VAL A 36 2.14 4.15 -9.21
C VAL A 36 3.38 4.70 -9.93
N THR A 37 3.16 5.60 -10.88
CA THR A 37 4.20 6.26 -11.69
C THR A 37 4.37 7.72 -11.28
N GLY A 38 5.49 8.37 -11.61
CA GLY A 38 5.68 9.78 -11.28
C GLY A 38 5.86 10.06 -9.77
N ASN A 39 5.59 11.31 -9.37
CA ASN A 39 5.80 11.80 -8.01
C ASN A 39 4.82 12.92 -7.61
N ALA A 40 4.77 13.23 -6.32
CA ALA A 40 3.85 14.21 -5.76
C ALA A 40 4.05 15.65 -6.33
N SER A 41 5.27 16.02 -6.70
CA SER A 41 5.60 17.39 -7.14
C SER A 41 5.30 17.65 -8.61
N GLU A 42 5.54 16.67 -9.48
CA GLU A 42 5.41 16.81 -10.94
C GLU A 42 4.11 16.16 -11.47
N GLY A 43 3.43 15.39 -10.63
CA GLY A 43 2.24 14.63 -11.01
C GLY A 43 2.55 13.14 -11.01
N PHE A 44 1.51 12.35 -10.73
CA PHE A 44 1.63 10.91 -10.62
C PHE A 44 0.37 10.20 -11.11
N GLY A 45 0.55 8.99 -11.62
CA GLY A 45 -0.53 8.12 -12.05
C GLY A 45 -0.70 6.97 -11.08
N ILE A 46 -1.95 6.55 -10.87
CA ILE A 46 -2.32 5.33 -10.15
C ILE A 46 -3.03 4.42 -11.15
N GLU A 47 -2.46 3.25 -11.39
CA GLU A 47 -3.07 2.19 -12.19
C GLU A 47 -3.70 1.15 -11.26
N HIS A 48 -4.93 0.77 -11.58
CA HIS A 48 -5.72 -0.22 -10.83
C HIS A 48 -5.75 -1.57 -11.55
N TYR A 49 -6.15 -2.61 -10.82
CA TYR A 49 -6.18 -3.99 -11.30
C TYR A 49 -7.14 -4.20 -12.47
N ASP A 50 -8.24 -3.43 -12.54
CA ASP A 50 -9.17 -3.44 -13.67
C ASP A 50 -8.64 -2.76 -14.95
N GLY A 51 -7.42 -2.23 -14.92
CA GLY A 51 -6.78 -1.52 -16.02
C GLY A 51 -7.12 -0.03 -16.08
N SER A 52 -7.99 0.48 -15.20
CA SER A 52 -8.27 1.90 -15.10
C SER A 52 -7.06 2.67 -14.54
N SER A 53 -7.00 3.97 -14.83
CA SER A 53 -5.98 4.86 -14.32
C SER A 53 -6.58 6.16 -13.81
N THR A 54 -6.05 6.66 -12.69
CA THR A 54 -6.38 7.98 -12.16
C THR A 54 -5.13 8.83 -12.07
N PHE A 55 -5.29 10.14 -12.31
CA PHE A 55 -4.22 11.13 -12.27
C PHE A 55 -4.61 12.22 -11.29
N PRO A 56 -4.28 12.04 -10.01
CA PRO A 56 -4.56 13.05 -8.99
C PRO A 56 -3.79 14.35 -9.27
N PRO A 57 -4.23 15.48 -8.70
CA PRO A 57 -3.48 16.73 -8.81
C PRO A 57 -2.07 16.59 -8.25
N THR A 58 -1.19 17.52 -8.61
CA THR A 58 0.09 17.70 -7.92
C THR A 58 -0.13 18.15 -6.48
N HIS A 59 0.86 17.95 -5.61
CA HIS A 59 0.81 18.45 -4.24
C HIS A 59 0.64 19.97 -4.19
N SER A 60 1.25 20.71 -5.12
CA SER A 60 1.06 22.17 -5.22
C SER A 60 -0.37 22.55 -5.58
N GLU A 61 -1.00 21.86 -6.54
CA GLU A 61 -2.38 22.12 -6.93
C GLU A 61 -3.35 21.78 -5.79
N ALA A 62 -3.21 20.61 -5.16
CA ALA A 62 -4.03 20.23 -4.02
C ALA A 62 -3.88 21.19 -2.82
N MET A 63 -2.67 21.72 -2.59
CA MET A 63 -2.42 22.72 -1.55
C MET A 63 -2.99 24.11 -1.91
N ALA A 64 -3.09 24.44 -3.20
CA ALA A 64 -3.71 25.68 -3.67
C ALA A 64 -5.22 25.64 -3.42
N GLU A 65 -5.89 24.53 -3.74
CA GLU A 65 -7.32 24.32 -3.46
C GLU A 65 -7.65 24.52 -1.97
N CYS A 66 -6.74 24.15 -1.08
CA CYS A 66 -6.94 24.37 0.35
C CYS A 66 -7.02 25.86 0.75
N GLN A 67 -6.59 26.81 -0.08
CA GLN A 67 -6.72 28.24 0.21
C GLN A 67 -8.14 28.78 -0.04
N GLU A 68 -8.93 28.07 -0.84
CA GLU A 68 -10.31 28.46 -1.19
C GLU A 68 -11.28 28.31 0.00
N TYR A 69 -10.90 27.56 1.04
CA TYR A 69 -11.70 27.46 2.25
C TYR A 69 -11.68 28.78 3.03
N SER A 70 -12.84 29.42 3.17
CA SER A 70 -13.00 30.66 3.93
C SER A 70 -12.63 30.49 5.41
N ALA A 71 -13.14 29.44 6.04
CA ALA A 71 -12.89 29.14 7.45
C ALA A 71 -11.46 28.64 7.69
N LYS A 72 -10.77 29.23 8.67
CA LYS A 72 -9.40 28.85 9.06
C LYS A 72 -9.27 27.35 9.41
N VAL A 73 -10.26 26.80 10.11
CA VAL A 73 -10.28 25.37 10.48
C VAL A 73 -10.38 24.48 9.24
N GLY A 74 -11.20 24.87 8.26
CA GLY A 74 -11.32 24.17 6.97
C GLY A 74 -9.99 24.11 6.23
N ARG A 75 -9.27 25.24 6.14
CA ARG A 75 -7.93 25.30 5.53
C ARG A 75 -6.93 24.38 6.21
N ILE A 76 -6.89 24.39 7.54
CA ILE A 76 -5.97 23.54 8.30
C ILE A 76 -6.27 22.06 8.05
N ARG A 77 -7.55 21.67 8.12
CA ARG A 77 -7.98 20.30 7.87
C ARG A 77 -7.59 19.84 6.46
N CYS A 78 -7.93 20.63 5.43
CA CYS A 78 -7.56 20.33 4.05
C CYS A 78 -6.04 20.14 3.90
N ARG A 79 -5.23 21.05 4.44
CA ARG A 79 -3.76 20.95 4.35
C ARG A 79 -3.21 19.70 5.03
N VAL A 80 -3.81 19.27 6.14
CA VAL A 80 -3.39 18.04 6.85
C VAL A 80 -3.77 16.81 6.04
N GLU A 81 -5.00 16.76 5.50
CA GLU A 81 -5.47 15.67 4.65
C GLU A 81 -4.58 15.53 3.40
N VAL A 82 -4.33 16.63 2.68
CA VAL A 82 -3.42 16.69 1.54
C VAL A 82 -2.04 16.17 1.93
N LYS A 83 -1.39 16.77 2.94
CA LYS A 83 -0.03 16.35 3.35
C LYS A 83 0.05 14.87 3.73
N THR A 84 -0.97 14.35 4.41
CA THR A 84 -1.03 12.95 4.82
C THR A 84 -1.11 12.04 3.61
N TRP A 85 -2.03 12.33 2.70
CA TRP A 85 -2.23 11.53 1.49
C TRP A 85 -0.97 11.48 0.61
N TYR A 86 -0.33 12.62 0.35
CA TYR A 86 0.92 12.64 -0.45
C TYR A 86 2.13 12.04 0.28
N ARG A 87 2.20 12.12 1.62
CA ARG A 87 3.24 11.41 2.39
C ARG A 87 3.11 9.90 2.23
N ASP A 88 1.89 9.40 2.27
CA ASP A 88 1.60 7.97 2.24
C ASP A 88 1.85 7.36 0.85
N LEU A 89 1.90 8.18 -0.21
CA LEU A 89 2.32 7.76 -1.56
C LEU A 89 3.66 7.03 -1.58
N VAL A 90 4.65 7.51 -0.80
CA VAL A 90 5.97 6.87 -0.71
C VAL A 90 5.86 5.49 -0.08
N ALA A 91 5.01 5.32 0.93
CA ALA A 91 4.77 4.04 1.57
C ALA A 91 4.08 3.07 0.60
N THR A 92 3.06 3.53 -0.15
CA THR A 92 2.39 2.73 -1.17
C THR A 92 3.37 2.24 -2.24
N LYS A 93 4.22 3.12 -2.77
CA LYS A 93 5.25 2.73 -3.76
C LYS A 93 6.22 1.68 -3.22
N ARG A 94 6.59 1.76 -1.94
CA ARG A 94 7.43 0.74 -1.28
C ARG A 94 6.69 -0.58 -1.12
N ALA A 95 5.42 -0.56 -0.72
CA ALA A 95 4.59 -1.76 -0.58
C ALA A 95 4.43 -2.48 -1.93
N LEU A 96 4.12 -1.75 -3.00
CA LEU A 96 4.03 -2.31 -4.36
C LEU A 96 5.36 -2.92 -4.81
N LYS A 97 6.47 -2.21 -4.57
CA LYS A 97 7.81 -2.72 -4.88
C LYS A 97 8.12 -4.01 -4.12
N TYR A 98 7.66 -4.15 -2.88
CA TYR A 98 7.81 -5.38 -2.12
C TYR A 98 6.94 -6.50 -2.72
N ALA A 99 5.67 -6.24 -2.98
CA ALA A 99 4.74 -7.20 -3.55
C ALA A 99 5.15 -7.72 -4.95
N HIS A 100 5.80 -6.90 -5.77
CA HIS A 100 6.31 -7.31 -7.08
C HIS A 100 7.61 -8.14 -7.03
N ARG A 101 8.26 -8.23 -5.87
CA ARG A 101 9.50 -9.02 -5.69
C ARG A 101 9.23 -10.45 -5.23
N SER A 102 8.03 -10.71 -4.72
CA SER A 102 7.56 -12.00 -4.21
C SER A 102 6.97 -12.87 -5.30
#